data_AF-A0A7S0ZXM1-F1
#
_entry.id   AF-A0A7S0ZXM1-F1
#
_cell.length_a   1.000
_cell.length_b   1.000
_cell.length_c   1.000
_cell.angle_alpha   90.00
_cell.angle_beta   90.00
_cell.angle_gamma   90.00
#
_symmetry.space_group_name_H-M   'P 1'
#
loop_
_entity.id
_entity.type
_entity.pdbx_description
1 polymer ?
#
loop_
_entity_poly.entity_id
_entity_poly.type
_entity_poly.pdbx_seq_one_letter_code
_entity_poly.pdbx_strand_id
1 'polypeptide(L)'
;MSTKQFLRSYGVALSWDNLATSAQIDVDLQAVIVNDSGTIADAVFFDRLTAFDNAVQHGGDSLDGDKEGYDEMIWVKTQSLPAHVQLLIFVVGIKTEGRLADVDDGVL
;
A
#
# COMPACT_ATOMS: atom_id res chain seq x y z
N MET A 1 -15.34 11.25 -32.10
CA MET A 1 -15.67 10.35 -30.98
C MET A 1 -14.46 10.33 -30.05
N SER A 2 -14.54 11.01 -28.91
CA SER A 2 -13.46 10.97 -27.91
C SER A 2 -13.52 9.62 -27.21
N THR A 3 -12.50 8.79 -27.40
CA THR A 3 -12.34 7.56 -26.62
C THR A 3 -12.29 7.96 -25.16
N LYS A 4 -13.28 7.54 -24.35
CA LYS A 4 -13.18 7.63 -22.90
C LYS A 4 -11.95 6.82 -22.50
N GLN A 5 -10.82 7.48 -22.30
CA GLN A 5 -9.62 6.89 -21.76
C GLN A 5 -10.02 6.38 -20.38
N PHE A 6 -10.16 5.06 -20.23
CA PHE A 6 -10.35 4.48 -18.90
C PHE A 6 -9.18 4.96 -18.04
N LEU A 7 -9.50 5.58 -16.90
CA LEU A 7 -8.51 5.85 -15.87
C LEU A 7 -7.94 4.49 -15.47
N ARG A 8 -6.68 4.25 -15.82
CA ARG A 8 -5.99 3.01 -15.43
C ARG A 8 -5.62 3.16 -13.96
N SER A 9 -6.39 2.50 -13.13
CA SER A 9 -6.12 2.36 -11.70
C SER A 9 -5.67 0.93 -11.44
N TYR A 10 -4.59 0.77 -10.67
CA TYR A 10 -4.13 -0.52 -10.19
C TYR A 10 -4.16 -0.50 -8.67
N GLY A 11 -4.58 -1.62 -8.07
CA GLY A 11 -4.57 -1.82 -6.62
C GLY A 11 -3.50 -2.84 -6.26
N VAL A 12 -2.79 -2.60 -5.18
CA VAL A 12 -1.99 -3.61 -4.47
C VAL A 12 -2.64 -3.75 -3.11
N ALA A 13 -2.92 -4.98 -2.70
CA ALA A 13 -3.68 -5.24 -1.49
C ALA A 13 -2.96 -6.29 -0.64
N LEU A 14 -3.01 -6.13 0.67
CA LEU A 14 -2.37 -6.99 1.65
C LEU A 14 -3.45 -7.57 2.57
N SER A 15 -3.30 -8.82 2.94
CA SER A 15 -4.08 -9.43 4.03
C SER A 15 -3.24 -10.41 4.84
N TRP A 16 -3.59 -10.58 6.11
CA TRP A 16 -2.91 -11.50 7.03
C TRP A 16 -3.84 -11.90 8.17
N ASP A 17 -3.61 -13.08 8.72
CA ASP A 17 -4.31 -13.55 9.91
C ASP A 17 -3.38 -13.50 11.14
N ASN A 18 -3.91 -12.95 12.23
CA ASN A 18 -3.25 -13.00 13.53
C ASN A 18 -3.38 -14.39 14.16
N LEU A 19 -2.29 -14.90 14.75
CA LEU A 19 -2.34 -16.18 15.47
C LEU A 19 -3.14 -16.01 16.77
N ALA A 20 -4.11 -16.90 16.99
CA ALA A 20 -4.98 -16.85 18.19
C ALA A 20 -4.22 -16.90 19.53
N THR A 21 -2.97 -17.37 19.53
CA THR A 21 -2.13 -17.53 20.73
C THR A 21 -1.05 -16.46 20.87
N SER A 22 -0.88 -15.55 19.91
CA SER A 22 0.15 -14.51 19.95
C SER A 22 -0.44 -13.14 20.33
N ALA A 23 0.45 -12.17 20.55
CA ALA A 23 0.04 -10.77 20.51
C ALA A 23 -0.45 -10.43 19.10
N GLN A 24 -1.35 -9.44 19.00
CA GLN A 24 -1.75 -8.86 17.72
C GLN A 24 -0.54 -8.20 17.05
N ILE A 25 -0.30 -8.59 15.82
CA ILE A 25 0.71 -8.05 14.93
C ILE A 25 0.01 -7.18 13.90
N ASP A 26 0.54 -5.96 13.78
CA ASP A 26 0.13 -4.92 12.86
C ASP A 26 1.10 -4.97 11.67
N VAL A 27 0.58 -5.34 10.51
CA VAL A 27 1.33 -5.50 9.25
C VAL A 27 0.96 -4.35 8.32
N ASP A 28 1.95 -3.52 7.99
CA ASP A 28 1.75 -2.37 7.12
C ASP A 28 2.02 -2.71 5.65
N LEU A 29 1.17 -2.21 4.75
CA LEU A 29 1.41 -2.04 3.32
C LEU A 29 1.77 -0.58 3.02
N GLN A 30 2.95 -0.36 2.46
CA GLN A 30 3.47 0.98 2.18
C GLN A 30 3.87 1.08 0.71
N ALA A 31 3.99 2.30 0.20
CA ALA A 31 4.61 2.53 -1.10
C ALA A 31 5.61 3.68 -1.08
N VAL A 32 6.82 3.42 -1.57
CA VAL A 32 7.86 4.41 -1.83
C VAL A 32 7.85 4.76 -3.31
N ILE A 33 7.79 6.04 -3.63
CA ILE A 33 7.64 6.53 -4.99
C ILE A 33 8.93 7.24 -5.40
N VAL A 34 9.55 6.74 -6.47
CA VAL A 34 10.89 7.12 -6.89
C VAL A 34 10.84 7.80 -8.26
N ASN A 35 11.55 8.91 -8.39
CA ASN A 35 11.61 9.68 -9.63
C ASN A 35 12.67 9.15 -10.61
N ASP A 36 12.74 9.77 -11.78
CA ASP A 36 13.69 9.52 -12.86
C ASP A 36 15.18 9.69 -12.48
N SER A 37 15.48 10.43 -11.40
CA SER A 37 16.83 10.54 -10.82
C SER A 37 17.19 9.42 -9.86
N GLY A 38 16.25 8.50 -9.58
CA GLY A 38 16.44 7.43 -8.61
C GLY A 38 16.31 7.89 -7.15
N THR A 39 15.73 9.07 -6.89
CA THR A 39 15.52 9.59 -5.53
C THR A 39 14.05 9.45 -5.10
N ILE A 40 13.82 9.31 -3.80
CA ILE A 40 12.46 9.24 -3.23
C ILE A 40 11.79 10.59 -3.46
N ALA A 41 10.76 10.59 -4.28
CA ALA A 41 9.94 11.75 -4.57
C ALA A 41 8.78 11.88 -3.58
N ASP A 42 8.19 10.75 -3.18
CA ASP A 42 7.13 10.71 -2.19
C ASP A 42 6.95 9.31 -1.58
N ALA A 43 6.09 9.16 -0.58
CA ALA A 43 5.68 7.88 -0.02
C ALA A 43 4.25 7.93 0.53
N VAL A 44 3.58 6.78 0.56
CA VAL A 44 2.33 6.58 1.31
C VAL A 44 2.48 5.43 2.30
N PHE A 45 1.89 5.59 3.48
CA PHE A 45 1.89 4.67 4.62
C PHE A 45 0.77 5.09 5.60
N PHE A 46 0.59 4.38 6.72
CA PHE A 46 -0.53 4.57 7.65
C PHE A 46 -0.77 6.04 8.10
N ASP A 47 0.28 6.82 8.37
CA ASP A 47 0.18 8.24 8.79
C ASP A 47 0.21 9.24 7.61
N ARG A 48 0.44 8.74 6.39
CA ARG A 48 0.42 9.53 5.17
C ARG A 48 -0.30 8.81 4.05
N LEU A 49 -1.62 9.00 4.02
CA LEU A 49 -2.49 8.20 3.17
C LEU A 49 -2.45 8.57 1.68
N THR A 50 -1.87 9.70 1.28
CA THR A 50 -1.94 10.15 -0.11
C THR A 50 -0.66 10.81 -0.60
N ALA A 51 -0.41 10.67 -1.90
CA ALA A 51 0.67 11.34 -2.62
C ALA A 51 0.16 11.84 -3.99
N PHE A 52 0.77 12.95 -4.46
CA PHE A 52 0.50 13.57 -5.77
C PHE A 52 -0.99 13.77 -6.09
N ASP A 53 -1.68 14.60 -5.29
CA ASP A 53 -3.10 14.92 -5.48
C ASP A 53 -4.00 13.67 -5.63
N ASN A 54 -3.79 12.68 -4.75
CA ASN A 54 -4.52 11.42 -4.73
C ASN A 54 -4.26 10.51 -5.95
N ALA A 55 -3.13 10.68 -6.65
CA ALA A 55 -2.69 9.72 -7.65
C ALA A 55 -2.25 8.40 -7.01
N VAL A 56 -1.69 8.44 -5.80
CA VAL A 56 -1.45 7.26 -4.95
C VAL A 56 -2.22 7.44 -3.65
N GLN A 57 -2.99 6.42 -3.25
CA GLN A 57 -3.88 6.48 -2.08
C GLN A 57 -3.80 5.16 -1.29
N HIS A 58 -3.42 5.26 -0.02
CA HIS A 58 -3.58 4.22 0.98
C HIS A 58 -5.04 4.17 1.46
N GLY A 59 -5.59 2.97 1.60
CA GLY A 59 -6.99 2.73 1.97
C GLY A 59 -7.30 2.93 3.45
N GLY A 60 -6.27 3.11 4.28
CA GLY A 60 -6.36 3.16 5.74
C GLY A 60 -5.67 1.96 6.37
N ASP A 61 -5.27 2.17 7.62
CA ASP A 61 -4.49 1.25 8.44
C ASP A 61 -5.38 0.13 9.02
N SER A 62 -4.91 -1.12 8.98
CA SER A 62 -5.55 -2.27 9.64
C SER A 62 -4.63 -2.79 10.75
N LEU A 63 -5.04 -2.58 12.00
CA LEU A 63 -4.17 -2.89 13.15
C LEU A 63 -4.12 -4.38 13.51
N ASP A 64 -5.09 -5.17 13.03
CA ASP A 64 -5.33 -6.54 13.49
C ASP A 64 -5.67 -7.56 12.40
N GLY A 65 -5.79 -7.16 11.14
CA GLY A 65 -6.03 -8.09 10.03
C GLY A 65 -7.43 -8.72 10.00
N ASP A 66 -8.45 -8.07 10.58
CA ASP A 66 -9.83 -8.62 10.64
C ASP A 66 -10.80 -7.84 9.74
N LYS A 67 -10.32 -7.30 8.62
CA LYS A 67 -11.17 -6.48 7.74
C LYS A 67 -11.88 -7.32 6.69
N GLU A 68 -13.14 -6.97 6.41
CA GLU A 68 -13.84 -7.56 5.27
C GLU A 68 -13.14 -7.19 3.95
N GLY A 69 -12.73 -8.21 3.19
CA GLY A 69 -12.04 -8.04 1.91
C GLY A 69 -10.52 -8.14 2.09
N TYR A 70 -9.80 -7.07 1.75
CA TYR A 70 -8.37 -6.97 2.02
C TYR A 70 -8.14 -6.03 3.20
N ASP A 71 -7.26 -6.42 4.12
CA ASP A 71 -6.90 -5.64 5.30
C ASP A 71 -6.37 -4.26 4.92
N GLU A 72 -5.38 -4.21 4.04
CA GLU A 72 -4.83 -2.97 3.54
C GLU A 72 -4.76 -2.94 2.02
N MET A 73 -4.85 -1.74 1.44
CA MET A 73 -4.82 -1.58 0.00
C MET A 73 -4.29 -0.21 -0.41
N ILE A 74 -3.41 -0.19 -1.40
CA ILE A 74 -2.93 1.03 -2.06
C ILE A 74 -3.43 1.07 -3.50
N TRP A 75 -4.10 2.16 -3.86
CA TRP A 75 -4.55 2.44 -5.23
C TRP A 75 -3.63 3.44 -5.93
N VAL A 76 -3.29 3.14 -7.19
CA VAL A 76 -2.46 3.98 -8.05
C VAL A 76 -3.22 4.33 -9.33
N LYS A 77 -3.51 5.62 -9.52
CA LYS A 77 -4.06 6.20 -10.76
C LYS A 77 -2.90 6.60 -11.66
N THR A 78 -2.46 5.72 -12.54
CA THR A 78 -1.20 5.91 -13.28
C THR A 78 -1.21 7.12 -14.21
N GLN A 79 -2.39 7.52 -14.71
CA GLN A 79 -2.54 8.70 -15.56
C GLN A 79 -2.45 10.03 -14.79
N SER A 80 -2.57 9.98 -13.47
CA SER A 80 -2.48 11.14 -12.59
C SER A 80 -1.09 11.28 -11.95
N LEU A 81 -0.19 10.32 -12.15
CA LEU A 81 1.18 10.42 -11.67
C LEU A 81 1.94 11.53 -12.43
N PRO A 82 2.78 12.32 -11.75
CA PRO A 82 3.70 13.22 -12.41
C PRO A 82 4.62 12.48 -13.38
N ALA A 83 4.97 13.14 -14.49
CA ALA A 83 5.79 12.53 -15.54
C ALA A 83 7.20 12.10 -15.09
N HIS A 84 7.70 12.62 -13.97
CA HIS A 84 9.01 12.26 -13.42
C HIS A 84 8.97 10.98 -12.56
N VAL A 85 7.80 10.45 -12.22
CA VAL A 85 7.68 9.19 -11.45
C VAL A 85 8.03 8.02 -12.37
N GLN A 86 8.99 7.19 -11.96
CA GLN A 86 9.45 6.05 -12.77
C GLN A 86 9.37 4.71 -12.06
N LEU A 87 9.23 4.71 -10.73
CA LEU A 87 9.18 3.49 -9.96
C LEU A 87 8.28 3.67 -8.73
N LEU A 88 7.46 2.66 -8.47
CA LEU A 88 6.73 2.49 -7.22
C LEU A 88 7.23 1.19 -6.59
N ILE A 89 7.66 1.27 -5.34
CA ILE A 89 8.13 0.12 -4.56
C ILE A 89 7.09 -0.10 -3.46
N PHE A 90 6.40 -1.23 -3.50
CA PHE A 90 5.50 -1.65 -2.43
C PHE A 90 6.29 -2.40 -1.38
N VAL A 91 6.08 -2.04 -0.12
CA VAL A 91 6.81 -2.58 1.03
C VAL A 91 5.80 -3.13 2.01
N VAL A 92 6.01 -4.38 2.44
CA VAL A 92 5.28 -4.99 3.54
C VAL A 92 6.19 -5.01 4.76
N GLY A 93 5.71 -4.53 5.90
CA GLY A 93 6.49 -4.39 7.13
C GLY A 93 5.69 -4.70 8.39
N ILE A 94 6.38 -4.82 9.53
CA ILE A 94 5.74 -4.98 10.84
C ILE A 94 5.85 -3.65 11.60
N LYS A 95 4.71 -3.13 12.05
CA LYS A 95 4.62 -1.87 12.78
C LYS A 95 4.86 -2.01 14.29
N THR A 96 4.48 -3.16 14.84
CA THR A 96 4.62 -3.53 16.25
C THR A 96 5.94 -4.30 16.51
N GLU A 97 6.15 -4.79 17.74
CA GLU A 97 7.22 -5.75 17.98
C GLU A 97 6.82 -7.13 17.44
N GLY A 98 7.71 -7.77 16.65
CA GLY A 98 7.44 -9.06 16.04
C GLY A 98 8.16 -9.23 14.72
N ARG A 99 7.74 -10.23 13.93
CA ARG A 99 8.30 -10.56 12.61
C ARG A 99 7.17 -10.94 11.65
N LEU A 100 7.44 -10.86 10.36
CA LEU A 100 6.52 -11.37 9.32
C LEU A 100 6.20 -12.86 9.45
N ALA A 101 7.05 -13.62 10.14
CA ALA A 101 6.83 -15.04 10.40
C ALA A 101 5.87 -15.31 11.58
N ASP A 102 5.38 -14.26 12.24
CA ASP A 102 4.50 -14.35 13.42
C ASP A 102 3.02 -14.09 13.05
N VAL A 103 2.69 -14.10 11.76
CA VAL A 103 1.33 -14.04 11.18
C VAL A 103 1.13 -15.17 10.16
N ASP A 104 -0.11 -15.59 9.95
CA ASP A 104 -0.48 -16.66 9.01
C ASP A 104 -1.23 -16.10 7.79
N ASP A 105 -1.38 -16.94 6.76
CA ASP A 105 -2.21 -16.69 5.56
C ASP A 105 -1.96 -15.34 4.86
N GLY A 106 -0.73 -14.84 4.93
CA GLY A 106 -0.30 -13.60 4.27
C GLY A 106 -0.47 -13.65 2.75
N VAL A 107 -1.21 -12.68 2.19
CA VAL A 107 -1.45 -12.53 0.74
C VAL A 107 -1.13 -11.10 0.29
N LEU A 108 -0.43 -10.97 -0.85
CA LEU A 108 -0.12 -9.72 -1.54
C LEU A 108 -0.44 -9.80 -3.04
#